data_AF-A0A1D1ZWC8-F1
#
_entry.id   AF-A0A1D1ZWC8-F1
#
_cell.length_a   1.000
_cell.length_b   1.000
_cell.length_c   1.000
_cell.angle_alpha   90.00
_cell.angle_beta   90.00
_cell.angle_gamma   90.00
#
_symmetry.space_group_name_H-M   'P 1'
#
loop_
_entity.id
_entity.type
_entity.pdbx_description
1 polymer ?
#
loop_
_entity_poly.entity_id
_entity_poly.type
_entity_poly.pdbx_seq_one_letter_code
_entity_poly.pdbx_strand_id
1 'polypeptide(L)'
;PASDMRVAAPCPNANWPPRYACHSVGSTSCCAHPLDPGDPPDTVKHKTNRSREKREPSPWRDRPIAESLQLFEDMRRGLVDEGKATLRMRQDHRNDNYNMFDLIAYRIKFTEHPHAGDRWCIYPSYDYTHCLVDALENITHSLCTLEFESRRASYYWLLDVLDTYKPVVWEYSRLNITNNVLSKRKLNRLVTDRYVNGWDDPRLLTLAGLRRRGVTPKAINNFCREMGVTRTEGEVYLHKLDHHIRIDLDATSARRLAVLRPLRITITNLAEGHREEVEAQDFPGRGGGVYTVPFTRVVYIEATDFREQDSKDFYGLAPGKTIMLRYAYPITCTGVKKGPGGEVEELEATYERDFRGEGRKPPKGVLNWVAQPKPGVEPPSFEARLYDTLFTTQSPGGSETWLEELNPNSLAVVHGALATPALAAARVGDRFQLERLGYFTVDPDSRDDAMVLNRTCALKDSFAK
;
A
#
# COMPACT_ATOMS: atom_id res chain seq x y z
N PRO A 1 -19.94 -45.69 14.30
CA PRO A 1 -19.67 -46.29 12.98
C PRO A 1 -20.20 -45.34 11.87
N ALA A 2 -19.51 -44.27 11.52
CA ALA A 2 -18.27 -44.24 10.73
C ALA A 2 -18.41 -44.97 9.38
N SER A 3 -18.81 -44.21 8.34
CA SER A 3 -18.54 -44.37 6.88
C SER A 3 -19.62 -43.57 6.13
N ASP A 4 -19.41 -42.53 5.34
CA ASP A 4 -18.21 -42.02 4.69
C ASP A 4 -18.34 -40.50 4.50
N MET A 5 -17.54 -39.77 5.28
CA MET A 5 -17.04 -38.44 4.92
C MET A 5 -15.57 -38.67 4.59
N ARG A 6 -15.18 -38.59 3.32
CA ARG A 6 -13.80 -38.39 2.90
C ARG A 6 -13.74 -37.26 1.88
N VAL A 7 -13.10 -36.19 2.33
CA VAL A 7 -12.61 -35.02 1.59
C VAL A 7 -11.57 -35.46 0.55
N ALA A 8 -11.65 -34.93 -0.67
CA ALA A 8 -10.49 -34.77 -1.57
C ALA A 8 -10.76 -33.67 -2.61
N ALA A 9 -9.89 -32.65 -2.64
CA ALA A 9 -9.78 -31.60 -3.65
C ALA A 9 -9.27 -32.15 -5.02
N PRO A 10 -8.93 -31.30 -6.00
CA PRO A 10 -9.68 -30.26 -6.72
C PRO A 10 -9.93 -30.72 -8.18
N CYS A 11 -11.07 -30.43 -8.81
CA CYS A 11 -11.30 -30.91 -10.18
C CYS A 11 -11.03 -29.83 -11.26
N PRO A 12 -10.02 -30.00 -12.15
CA PRO A 12 -9.58 -29.04 -13.18
C PRO A 12 -10.50 -28.93 -14.42
N ASN A 13 -11.79 -29.25 -14.26
CA ASN A 13 -12.75 -29.38 -15.35
C ASN A 13 -13.96 -28.46 -15.13
N ALA A 14 -13.74 -27.16 -15.31
CA ALA A 14 -14.81 -26.20 -15.53
C ALA A 14 -15.44 -26.41 -16.92
N ASN A 15 -16.24 -27.46 -17.06
CA ASN A 15 -17.07 -27.74 -18.25
C ASN A 15 -18.52 -27.28 -18.05
N TRP A 16 -18.72 -26.19 -17.31
CA TRP A 16 -20.04 -25.80 -16.79
C TRP A 16 -20.61 -24.47 -17.32
N PRO A 17 -19.81 -23.43 -17.63
CA PRO A 17 -20.35 -22.17 -18.15
C PRO A 17 -21.18 -22.33 -19.45
N PRO A 18 -20.80 -23.18 -20.43
CA PRO A 18 -21.58 -23.33 -21.66
C PRO A 18 -22.90 -24.09 -21.46
N ARG A 19 -23.04 -24.93 -20.42
CA ARG A 19 -24.27 -25.71 -20.20
C ARG A 19 -25.44 -24.81 -19.80
N TYR A 20 -25.20 -23.85 -18.90
CA TYR A 20 -26.18 -22.83 -18.55
C TYR A 20 -26.45 -21.86 -19.70
N ALA A 21 -25.45 -21.61 -20.57
CA ALA A 21 -25.64 -20.81 -21.77
C ALA A 21 -26.49 -21.53 -22.83
N CYS A 22 -26.28 -22.84 -23.02
CA CYS A 22 -27.14 -23.66 -23.87
C CYS A 22 -28.55 -23.79 -23.31
N HIS A 23 -28.70 -23.88 -21.98
CA HIS A 23 -30.02 -23.85 -21.32
C HIS A 23 -30.70 -22.49 -21.50
N SER A 24 -29.99 -21.38 -21.32
CA SER A 24 -30.54 -20.03 -21.48
C SER A 24 -30.85 -19.67 -22.93
N VAL A 25 -30.10 -20.19 -23.90
CA VAL A 25 -30.47 -20.09 -25.33
C VAL A 25 -31.68 -20.97 -25.63
N GLY A 26 -31.72 -22.19 -25.09
CA GLY A 26 -32.85 -23.12 -25.20
C GLY A 26 -34.16 -22.62 -24.59
N SER A 27 -34.09 -21.75 -23.57
CA SER A 27 -35.23 -21.12 -22.91
C SER A 27 -35.63 -19.75 -23.49
N THR A 28 -35.07 -19.34 -24.65
CA THR A 28 -35.22 -18.00 -25.29
C THR A 28 -34.62 -16.81 -24.54
N SER A 29 -33.86 -17.07 -23.48
CA SER A 29 -33.32 -16.05 -22.58
C SER A 29 -31.93 -15.54 -22.99
N CYS A 30 -31.31 -16.10 -24.03
CA CYS A 30 -30.09 -15.59 -24.65
C CYS A 30 -30.17 -15.70 -26.17
N CYS A 31 -29.55 -14.76 -26.89
CA CYS A 31 -29.47 -14.77 -28.36
C CYS A 31 -28.03 -14.43 -28.82
N ALA A 32 -27.58 -15.05 -29.91
CA ALA A 32 -26.28 -14.77 -30.52
C ALA A 32 -26.40 -13.66 -31.57
N HIS A 33 -25.62 -12.59 -31.40
CA HIS A 33 -25.62 -11.41 -32.26
C HIS A 33 -24.34 -11.36 -33.09
N PRO A 34 -24.42 -11.52 -34.43
CA PRO A 34 -23.38 -11.05 -35.34
C PRO A 34 -23.15 -9.55 -35.17
N LEU A 35 -21.91 -9.13 -35.30
CA LEU A 35 -21.50 -7.73 -35.41
C LEU A 35 -21.22 -7.43 -36.89
N ASP A 36 -21.71 -6.30 -37.40
CA ASP A 36 -21.65 -5.98 -38.83
C ASP A 36 -20.21 -6.05 -39.38
N PRO A 37 -19.98 -6.77 -40.50
CA PRO A 37 -18.66 -6.85 -41.11
C PRO A 37 -18.35 -5.55 -41.87
N GLY A 38 -17.54 -4.67 -41.28
CA GLY A 38 -16.98 -3.51 -42.00
C GLY A 38 -16.68 -2.28 -41.16
N ASP A 39 -17.17 -2.19 -39.93
CA ASP A 39 -16.97 -1.01 -39.08
C ASP A 39 -15.76 -1.18 -38.13
N PRO A 40 -14.86 -0.18 -38.02
CA PRO A 40 -13.83 -0.19 -36.99
C PRO A 40 -14.43 -0.35 -35.57
N PRO A 41 -13.67 -0.89 -34.60
CA PRO A 41 -14.17 -1.19 -33.25
C PRO A 41 -14.80 0.01 -32.52
N ASP A 42 -14.37 1.23 -32.85
CA ASP A 42 -14.93 2.47 -32.28
C ASP A 42 -16.33 2.79 -32.85
N THR A 43 -16.59 2.53 -34.12
CA THR A 43 -17.92 2.69 -34.73
C THR A 43 -18.96 1.69 -34.18
N VAL A 44 -18.56 0.47 -33.83
CA VAL A 44 -19.44 -0.52 -33.17
C VAL A 44 -19.80 -0.09 -31.75
N LYS A 45 -18.85 0.47 -30.99
CA LYS A 45 -19.12 1.08 -29.67
C LYS A 45 -20.06 2.28 -29.78
N HIS A 46 -19.83 3.19 -30.73
CA HIS A 46 -20.68 4.36 -30.96
C HIS A 46 -22.09 3.99 -31.43
N LYS A 47 -22.25 3.03 -32.35
CA LYS A 47 -23.58 2.53 -32.79
C LYS A 47 -24.31 1.79 -31.68
N THR A 48 -23.63 0.97 -30.89
CA THR A 48 -24.22 0.25 -29.75
C THR A 48 -24.65 1.21 -28.65
N ASN A 49 -23.85 2.25 -28.34
CA ASN A 49 -24.24 3.28 -27.39
C ASN A 49 -25.45 4.08 -27.90
N ARG A 50 -25.46 4.48 -29.18
CA ARG A 50 -26.59 5.21 -29.79
C ARG A 50 -27.89 4.39 -29.85
N SER A 51 -27.80 3.08 -30.13
CA SER A 51 -28.95 2.16 -30.12
C SER A 51 -29.47 1.93 -28.70
N ARG A 52 -28.58 1.86 -27.69
CA ARG A 52 -28.96 1.81 -26.27
C ARG A 52 -29.56 3.12 -25.78
N GLU A 53 -29.05 4.27 -26.21
CA GLU A 53 -29.65 5.59 -25.96
C GLU A 53 -31.07 5.69 -26.55
N LYS A 54 -31.28 5.11 -27.74
CA LYS A 54 -32.60 5.05 -28.40
C LYS A 54 -33.49 3.90 -27.94
N ARG A 55 -33.00 3.00 -27.07
CA ARG A 55 -33.70 1.80 -26.59
C ARG A 55 -34.23 0.91 -27.75
N GLU A 56 -33.48 0.79 -28.84
CA GLU A 56 -33.86 -0.03 -30.00
C GLU A 56 -33.32 -1.47 -29.86
N PRO A 57 -34.12 -2.52 -30.11
CA PRO A 57 -33.63 -3.90 -30.09
C PRO A 57 -32.66 -4.15 -31.26
N SER A 58 -31.70 -5.05 -31.07
CA SER A 58 -30.81 -5.47 -32.17
C SER A 58 -31.61 -6.22 -33.24
N PRO A 59 -31.27 -6.09 -34.54
CA PRO A 59 -31.91 -6.84 -35.62
C PRO A 59 -31.88 -8.37 -35.44
N TRP A 60 -30.91 -8.87 -34.67
CA TRP A 60 -30.72 -10.29 -34.42
C TRP A 60 -31.43 -10.81 -33.15
N ARG A 61 -32.13 -9.94 -32.40
CA ARG A 61 -32.70 -10.27 -31.09
C ARG A 61 -33.74 -11.39 -31.13
N ASP A 62 -34.49 -11.48 -32.22
CA ASP A 62 -35.59 -12.44 -32.39
C ASP A 62 -35.21 -13.63 -33.30
N ARG A 63 -33.90 -13.89 -33.47
CA ARG A 63 -33.39 -15.06 -34.20
C ARG A 63 -33.93 -16.37 -33.60
N PRO A 64 -34.25 -17.40 -34.43
CA PRO A 64 -34.66 -18.71 -33.93
C PRO A 64 -33.65 -19.34 -32.97
N ILE A 65 -34.15 -20.10 -31.98
CA ILE A 65 -33.33 -20.78 -30.97
C ILE A 65 -32.29 -21.70 -31.61
N ALA A 66 -32.70 -22.50 -32.59
CA ALA A 66 -31.82 -23.46 -33.28
C ALA A 66 -30.63 -22.78 -33.95
N GLU A 67 -30.85 -21.63 -34.60
CA GLU A 67 -29.78 -20.84 -35.20
C GLU A 67 -28.86 -20.23 -34.13
N SER A 68 -29.42 -19.75 -33.01
CA SER A 68 -28.63 -19.20 -31.91
C SER A 68 -27.74 -20.26 -31.24
N LEU A 69 -28.25 -21.49 -31.08
CA LEU A 69 -27.48 -22.62 -30.55
C LEU A 69 -26.33 -23.00 -31.49
N GLN A 70 -26.61 -23.09 -32.79
CA GLN A 70 -25.58 -23.41 -33.78
C GLN A 70 -24.49 -22.33 -33.81
N LEU A 71 -24.87 -21.06 -33.87
CA LEU A 71 -23.91 -19.96 -33.89
C LEU A 71 -23.06 -19.92 -32.60
N PHE A 72 -23.68 -20.18 -31.43
CA PHE A 72 -22.93 -20.23 -30.18
C PHE A 72 -21.94 -21.40 -30.13
N GLU A 73 -22.30 -22.56 -30.69
CA GLU A 73 -21.37 -23.69 -30.83
C GLU A 73 -20.24 -23.36 -31.82
N ASP A 74 -20.53 -22.68 -32.93
CA ASP A 74 -19.50 -22.22 -33.88
C ASP A 74 -18.53 -21.23 -33.23
N MET A 75 -19.04 -20.31 -32.39
CA MET A 75 -18.22 -19.42 -31.57
C MET A 75 -17.32 -20.23 -30.61
N ARG A 76 -17.87 -21.24 -29.93
CA ARG A 76 -17.13 -22.11 -28.98
C ARG A 76 -16.06 -22.95 -29.68
N ARG A 77 -16.29 -23.35 -30.93
CA ARG A 77 -15.35 -24.10 -31.77
C ARG A 77 -14.29 -23.21 -32.44
N GLY A 78 -14.36 -21.88 -32.26
CA GLY A 78 -13.43 -20.94 -32.87
C GLY A 78 -13.62 -20.74 -34.37
N LEU A 79 -14.83 -21.01 -34.88
CA LEU A 79 -15.17 -20.84 -36.31
C LEU A 79 -15.60 -19.39 -36.63
N VAL A 80 -15.63 -18.51 -35.64
CA VAL A 80 -16.03 -17.10 -35.76
C VAL A 80 -14.92 -16.23 -35.20
N ASP A 81 -14.50 -15.21 -35.96
CA ASP A 81 -13.38 -14.33 -35.55
C ASP A 81 -13.73 -13.47 -34.32
N GLU A 82 -12.68 -12.99 -33.62
CA GLU A 82 -12.83 -12.03 -32.52
C GLU A 82 -13.65 -10.80 -32.95
N GLY A 83 -14.58 -10.40 -32.08
CA GLY A 83 -15.41 -9.23 -32.33
C GLY A 83 -16.43 -9.38 -33.46
N LYS A 84 -16.62 -10.59 -34.04
CA LYS A 84 -17.66 -10.84 -35.06
C LYS A 84 -18.97 -11.34 -34.49
N ALA A 85 -18.99 -11.94 -33.30
CA ALA A 85 -20.22 -12.33 -32.63
C ALA A 85 -20.11 -12.25 -31.10
N THR A 86 -21.25 -12.04 -30.44
CA THR A 86 -21.40 -12.14 -28.98
C THR A 86 -22.69 -12.86 -28.62
N LEU A 87 -22.69 -13.60 -27.51
CA LEU A 87 -23.94 -14.07 -26.90
C LEU A 87 -24.45 -12.96 -25.98
N ARG A 88 -25.73 -12.60 -26.06
CA ARG A 88 -26.38 -11.59 -25.21
C ARG A 88 -27.55 -12.20 -24.45
N MET A 89 -27.73 -11.79 -23.21
CA MET A 89 -28.89 -12.10 -22.39
C MET A 89 -30.08 -11.33 -22.96
N ARG A 90 -31.21 -11.99 -23.24
CA ARG A 90 -32.40 -11.36 -23.81
C ARG A 90 -33.27 -10.80 -22.67
N GLN A 91 -32.88 -9.64 -22.19
CA GLN A 91 -33.47 -8.90 -21.08
C GLN A 91 -34.48 -7.85 -21.58
N ASP A 92 -34.88 -6.94 -20.70
CA ASP A 92 -35.76 -5.82 -21.04
C ASP A 92 -34.95 -4.59 -21.51
N HIS A 93 -34.79 -4.47 -22.83
CA HIS A 93 -34.15 -3.34 -23.49
C HIS A 93 -34.89 -2.00 -23.35
N ARG A 94 -36.09 -1.97 -22.77
CA ARG A 94 -36.87 -0.76 -22.50
C ARG A 94 -36.82 -0.31 -21.05
N ASN A 95 -36.21 -1.10 -20.17
CA ASN A 95 -36.08 -0.82 -18.75
C ASN A 95 -35.40 0.55 -18.49
N ASP A 96 -35.67 1.19 -17.36
CA ASP A 96 -34.94 2.43 -17.02
C ASP A 96 -33.52 2.14 -16.50
N ASN A 97 -33.25 0.90 -16.08
CA ASN A 97 -31.93 0.43 -15.75
C ASN A 97 -31.20 -0.11 -16.98
N TYR A 98 -30.19 0.62 -17.45
CA TYR A 98 -29.36 0.25 -18.59
C TYR A 98 -28.63 -1.09 -18.46
N ASN A 99 -28.48 -1.64 -17.24
CA ASN A 99 -27.94 -2.98 -17.01
C ASN A 99 -28.95 -4.09 -17.35
N MET A 100 -30.15 -3.75 -17.81
CA MET A 100 -31.11 -4.69 -18.36
C MET A 100 -31.13 -4.66 -19.90
N PHE A 101 -30.21 -3.92 -20.55
CA PHE A 101 -30.22 -3.74 -22.01
C PHE A 101 -29.45 -4.82 -22.73
N ASP A 102 -30.04 -6.01 -22.69
CA ASP A 102 -29.53 -7.23 -23.29
C ASP A 102 -28.02 -7.39 -23.06
N LEU A 103 -27.56 -7.49 -21.81
CA LEU A 103 -26.14 -7.50 -21.51
C LEU A 103 -25.43 -8.68 -22.18
N ILE A 104 -24.16 -8.47 -22.55
CA ILE A 104 -23.36 -9.52 -23.17
C ILE A 104 -23.11 -10.64 -22.16
N ALA A 105 -23.43 -11.88 -22.53
CA ALA A 105 -23.12 -13.08 -21.79
C ALA A 105 -21.72 -13.62 -22.14
N TYR A 106 -21.38 -13.74 -23.42
CA TYR A 106 -20.08 -14.25 -23.89
C TYR A 106 -19.48 -13.41 -25.02
N ARG A 107 -18.14 -13.35 -25.04
CA ARG A 107 -17.34 -12.77 -26.11
C ARG A 107 -16.32 -13.78 -26.63
N ILE A 108 -15.99 -13.69 -27.91
CA ILE A 108 -14.89 -14.45 -28.51
C ILE A 108 -13.57 -13.75 -28.20
N LYS A 109 -12.58 -14.52 -27.75
CA LYS A 109 -11.20 -14.08 -27.56
C LYS A 109 -10.24 -15.26 -27.78
N PHE A 110 -9.36 -15.18 -28.76
CA PHE A 110 -8.27 -16.12 -29.02
C PHE A 110 -7.03 -15.74 -28.21
N THR A 111 -7.19 -15.68 -26.89
CA THR A 111 -6.09 -15.50 -25.95
C THR A 111 -6.11 -16.64 -24.97
N GLU A 112 -4.93 -17.21 -24.70
CA GLU A 112 -4.76 -18.29 -23.74
C GLU A 112 -5.15 -17.85 -22.32
N HIS A 113 -5.92 -18.69 -21.61
CA HIS A 113 -6.30 -18.43 -20.24
C HIS A 113 -5.21 -18.92 -19.27
N PRO A 114 -4.77 -18.11 -18.28
CA PRO A 114 -3.70 -18.49 -17.36
C PRO A 114 -3.89 -19.81 -16.61
N HIS A 115 -5.14 -20.24 -16.40
CA HIS A 115 -5.47 -21.50 -15.72
C HIS A 115 -6.05 -22.59 -16.64
N ALA A 116 -6.63 -22.21 -17.77
CA ALA A 116 -7.38 -23.14 -18.62
C ALA A 116 -6.69 -23.39 -19.97
N GLY A 117 -5.56 -22.75 -20.22
CA GLY A 117 -4.84 -22.84 -21.48
C GLY A 117 -5.68 -22.35 -22.65
N ASP A 118 -5.57 -23.05 -23.77
CA ASP A 118 -6.25 -22.82 -25.03
C ASP A 118 -7.61 -23.54 -25.16
N ARG A 119 -8.09 -24.16 -24.07
CA ARG A 119 -9.35 -24.96 -24.07
C ARG A 119 -10.59 -24.16 -24.48
N TRP A 120 -10.56 -22.84 -24.35
CA TRP A 120 -11.69 -21.96 -24.59
C TRP A 120 -11.27 -20.77 -25.45
N CYS A 121 -12.08 -20.46 -26.47
CA CYS A 121 -11.99 -19.22 -27.25
C CYS A 121 -13.20 -18.29 -27.03
N ILE A 122 -14.12 -18.68 -26.13
CA ILE A 122 -15.23 -17.83 -25.67
C ILE A 122 -15.13 -17.65 -24.17
N TYR A 123 -15.32 -16.42 -23.71
CA TYR A 123 -15.21 -16.06 -22.30
C TYR A 123 -16.47 -15.34 -21.83
N PRO A 124 -17.01 -15.72 -20.66
CA PRO A 124 -18.20 -15.09 -20.13
C PRO A 124 -17.91 -13.69 -19.61
N SER A 125 -18.94 -12.84 -19.56
CA SER A 125 -18.86 -11.52 -18.96
C SER A 125 -18.95 -11.59 -17.43
N TYR A 126 -18.62 -10.49 -16.76
CA TYR A 126 -18.81 -10.35 -15.31
C TYR A 126 -20.28 -10.58 -14.92
N ASP A 127 -21.22 -9.93 -15.62
CA ASP A 127 -22.65 -9.99 -15.28
C ASP A 127 -23.25 -11.39 -15.46
N TYR A 128 -22.70 -12.18 -16.39
CA TYR A 128 -23.11 -13.58 -16.57
C TYR A 128 -22.46 -14.51 -15.53
N THR A 129 -21.21 -14.25 -15.15
CA THR A 129 -20.43 -15.16 -14.31
C THR A 129 -20.72 -14.97 -12.83
N HIS A 130 -20.77 -13.72 -12.36
CA HIS A 130 -20.69 -13.41 -10.94
C HIS A 130 -21.84 -14.04 -10.13
N CYS A 131 -23.09 -13.85 -10.57
CA CYS A 131 -24.24 -14.42 -9.87
C CYS A 131 -24.30 -15.95 -9.94
N LEU A 132 -23.88 -16.54 -11.06
CA LEU A 132 -23.85 -17.99 -11.22
C LEU A 132 -22.81 -18.62 -10.30
N VAL A 133 -21.61 -18.03 -10.19
CA VAL A 133 -20.59 -18.49 -9.26
C VAL A 133 -21.09 -18.40 -7.83
N ASP A 134 -21.68 -17.26 -7.44
CA ASP A 134 -22.23 -17.12 -6.08
C ASP A 134 -23.31 -18.17 -5.79
N ALA A 135 -24.21 -18.44 -6.74
CA ALA A 135 -25.26 -19.45 -6.59
C ALA A 135 -24.68 -20.87 -6.49
N LEU A 136 -23.71 -21.21 -7.35
CA LEU A 136 -23.07 -22.53 -7.41
C LEU A 136 -22.21 -22.81 -6.16
N GLU A 137 -21.57 -21.78 -5.61
CA GLU A 137 -20.76 -21.87 -4.39
C GLU A 137 -21.61 -21.74 -3.11
N ASN A 138 -22.94 -21.60 -3.23
CA ASN A 138 -23.88 -21.41 -2.12
C ASN A 138 -23.53 -20.20 -1.25
N ILE A 139 -23.09 -19.10 -1.88
CA ILE A 139 -22.83 -17.84 -1.20
C ILE A 139 -24.14 -17.31 -0.62
N THR A 140 -24.18 -17.03 0.67
CA THR A 140 -25.39 -16.48 1.31
C THR A 140 -25.50 -14.98 1.15
N HIS A 141 -24.37 -14.27 1.29
CA HIS A 141 -24.27 -12.83 1.22
C HIS A 141 -23.13 -12.44 0.26
N SER A 142 -23.49 -11.98 -0.93
CA SER A 142 -22.54 -11.45 -1.91
C SER A 142 -22.30 -9.98 -1.61
N LEU A 143 -21.10 -9.66 -1.11
CA LEU A 143 -20.73 -8.31 -0.68
C LEU A 143 -19.90 -7.64 -1.78
N CYS A 144 -20.39 -6.52 -2.32
CA CYS A 144 -19.68 -5.78 -3.36
C CYS A 144 -19.71 -4.26 -3.11
N THR A 145 -19.11 -3.48 -3.99
CA THR A 145 -19.08 -2.01 -3.83
C THR A 145 -20.26 -1.34 -4.54
N LEU A 146 -20.63 -0.12 -4.13
CA LEU A 146 -21.79 0.62 -4.64
C LEU A 146 -21.85 0.78 -6.16
N GLU A 147 -20.72 0.71 -6.87
CA GLU A 147 -20.68 0.77 -8.34
C GLU A 147 -21.47 -0.37 -9.01
N PHE A 148 -21.74 -1.45 -8.27
CA PHE A 148 -22.50 -2.60 -8.74
C PHE A 148 -23.98 -2.57 -8.33
N GLU A 149 -24.44 -1.54 -7.60
CA GLU A 149 -25.83 -1.46 -7.14
C GLU A 149 -26.83 -1.53 -8.31
N SER A 150 -26.58 -0.75 -9.37
CA SER A 150 -27.43 -0.77 -10.57
C SER A 150 -27.37 -2.12 -11.32
N ARG A 151 -26.35 -2.96 -11.10
CA ARG A 151 -26.24 -4.29 -11.73
C ARG A 151 -27.00 -5.37 -10.97
N ARG A 152 -27.49 -5.10 -9.75
CA ARG A 152 -28.27 -6.04 -8.95
C ARG A 152 -29.51 -6.55 -9.69
N ALA A 153 -30.15 -5.71 -10.50
CA ALA A 153 -31.29 -6.13 -11.33
C ALA A 153 -30.90 -7.24 -12.32
N SER A 154 -29.76 -7.07 -13.01
CA SER A 154 -29.25 -8.08 -13.94
C SER A 154 -28.79 -9.37 -13.26
N TYR A 155 -28.22 -9.22 -12.05
CA TYR A 155 -27.82 -10.34 -11.20
C TYR A 155 -29.01 -11.25 -10.91
N TYR A 156 -30.09 -10.71 -10.34
CA TYR A 156 -31.27 -11.51 -9.98
C TYR A 156 -32.02 -12.01 -11.20
N TRP A 157 -32.12 -11.20 -12.25
CA TRP A 157 -32.78 -11.62 -13.49
C TRP A 157 -32.19 -12.94 -14.04
N LEU A 158 -30.86 -13.07 -14.06
CA LEU A 158 -30.22 -14.28 -14.58
C LEU A 158 -30.51 -15.50 -13.69
N LEU A 159 -30.52 -15.31 -12.37
CA LEU A 159 -30.82 -16.39 -11.42
C LEU A 159 -32.30 -16.81 -11.46
N ASP A 160 -33.21 -15.85 -11.66
CA ASP A 160 -34.65 -16.10 -11.84
C ASP A 160 -34.90 -16.94 -13.09
N VAL A 161 -34.31 -16.54 -14.21
CA VAL A 161 -34.47 -17.20 -15.51
C VAL A 161 -33.95 -18.63 -15.49
N LEU A 162 -32.87 -18.88 -14.75
CA LEU A 162 -32.25 -20.20 -14.64
C LEU A 162 -32.80 -21.04 -13.50
N ASP A 163 -33.80 -20.53 -12.77
CA ASP A 163 -34.41 -21.17 -11.59
C ASP A 163 -33.37 -21.73 -10.61
N THR A 164 -32.39 -20.89 -10.27
CA THR A 164 -31.29 -21.25 -9.37
C THR A 164 -31.34 -20.49 -8.04
N TYR A 165 -30.54 -20.94 -7.08
CA TYR A 165 -30.38 -20.29 -5.78
C TYR A 165 -30.00 -18.81 -5.93
N LYS A 166 -30.56 -17.96 -5.05
CA LYS A 166 -30.43 -16.50 -5.08
C LYS A 166 -29.72 -15.99 -3.83
N PRO A 167 -28.39 -15.83 -3.88
CA PRO A 167 -27.61 -15.13 -2.86
C PRO A 167 -28.15 -13.71 -2.64
N VAL A 168 -28.09 -13.23 -1.39
CA VAL A 168 -28.47 -11.85 -1.09
C VAL A 168 -27.28 -10.93 -1.41
N VAL A 169 -27.50 -9.90 -2.23
CA VAL A 169 -26.45 -8.93 -2.62
C VAL A 169 -26.51 -7.68 -1.77
N TRP A 170 -25.41 -7.33 -1.08
CA TRP A 170 -25.27 -6.11 -0.29
C TRP A 170 -24.08 -5.29 -0.77
N GLU A 171 -24.31 -4.01 -1.02
CA GLU A 171 -23.24 -3.09 -1.43
C GLU A 171 -22.83 -2.17 -0.28
N TYR A 172 -21.53 -1.86 -0.25
CA TYR A 172 -20.91 -0.91 0.65
C TYR A 172 -20.03 0.09 -0.12
N SER A 173 -19.75 1.25 0.48
CA SER A 173 -18.90 2.26 -0.16
C SER A 173 -17.45 1.79 -0.27
N ARG A 174 -16.79 2.17 -1.36
CA ARG A 174 -15.36 1.89 -1.51
C ARG A 174 -14.55 2.77 -0.55
N LEU A 175 -13.52 2.18 0.05
CA LEU A 175 -12.48 2.93 0.74
C LEU A 175 -11.68 3.79 -0.25
N ASN A 176 -11.71 5.11 -0.08
CA ASN A 176 -10.83 6.04 -0.76
C ASN A 176 -9.94 6.73 0.27
N ILE A 177 -8.64 6.80 0.00
CA ILE A 177 -7.64 7.41 0.89
C ILE A 177 -7.02 8.61 0.18
N THR A 178 -6.91 9.73 0.90
CA THR A 178 -6.36 10.97 0.35
C THR A 178 -4.88 10.83 -0.06
N ASN A 179 -4.42 11.71 -0.95
CA ASN A 179 -3.05 11.78 -1.45
C ASN A 179 -2.57 10.50 -2.15
N ASN A 180 -3.51 9.69 -2.65
CA ASN A 180 -3.23 8.44 -3.33
C ASN A 180 -4.26 8.14 -4.42
N VAL A 181 -3.92 7.19 -5.30
CA VAL A 181 -4.83 6.70 -6.35
C VAL A 181 -5.00 5.19 -6.22
N LEU A 182 -6.24 4.72 -6.11
CA LEU A 182 -6.55 3.29 -5.97
C LEU A 182 -6.99 2.63 -7.29
N SER A 183 -7.15 3.43 -8.35
CA SER A 183 -7.52 2.93 -9.68
C SER A 183 -6.42 2.05 -10.26
N LYS A 184 -6.76 0.81 -10.63
CA LYS A 184 -5.83 -0.14 -11.28
C LYS A 184 -5.17 0.46 -12.52
N ARG A 185 -5.90 1.22 -13.34
CA ARG A 185 -5.36 1.89 -14.55
C ARG A 185 -4.28 2.90 -14.19
N LYS A 186 -4.51 3.72 -13.17
CA LYS A 186 -3.55 4.75 -12.72
C LYS A 186 -2.33 4.12 -12.05
N LEU A 187 -2.55 3.13 -11.17
CA LEU A 187 -1.46 2.37 -10.53
C LEU A 187 -0.59 1.65 -11.56
N ASN A 188 -1.20 0.99 -12.56
CA ASN A 188 -0.46 0.33 -13.62
C ASN A 188 0.37 1.32 -14.44
N ARG A 189 -0.16 2.53 -14.70
CA ARG A 189 0.61 3.60 -15.35
C ARG A 189 1.80 4.06 -14.51
N LEU A 190 1.61 4.29 -13.20
CA LEU A 190 2.72 4.67 -12.30
C LEU A 190 3.86 3.66 -12.33
N VAL A 191 3.52 2.35 -12.33
CA VAL A 191 4.50 1.26 -12.36
C VAL A 191 5.16 1.12 -13.73
N THR A 192 4.37 1.10 -14.80
CA THR A 192 4.86 0.87 -16.17
C THR A 192 5.75 2.02 -16.64
N ASP A 193 5.35 3.26 -16.33
CA ASP A 193 6.08 4.47 -16.69
C ASP A 193 7.20 4.79 -15.67
N ARG A 194 7.43 3.92 -14.67
CA ARG A 194 8.51 3.99 -13.66
C ARG A 194 8.52 5.24 -12.78
N TYR A 195 7.36 5.81 -12.48
CA TYR A 195 7.23 6.83 -11.41
C TYR A 195 7.46 6.23 -10.01
N VAL A 196 7.25 4.92 -9.88
CA VAL A 196 7.49 4.13 -8.67
C VAL A 196 8.29 2.86 -9.00
N ASN A 197 8.98 2.31 -8.01
CA ASN A 197 9.87 1.16 -8.14
C ASN A 197 9.11 -0.17 -8.03
N GLY A 198 8.10 -0.36 -8.88
CA GLY A 198 7.29 -1.59 -8.91
C GLY A 198 6.01 -1.56 -8.08
N TRP A 199 5.30 -2.70 -8.06
CA TRP A 199 4.02 -2.84 -7.35
C TRP A 199 4.16 -2.92 -5.83
N ASP A 200 5.36 -3.22 -5.33
CA ASP A 200 5.72 -3.28 -3.92
C ASP A 200 6.44 -2.01 -3.45
N ASP A 201 6.47 -0.93 -4.24
CA ASP A 201 7.04 0.36 -3.81
C ASP A 201 6.32 0.86 -2.53
N PRO A 202 7.07 1.22 -1.46
CA PRO A 202 6.50 1.67 -0.18
C PRO A 202 5.57 2.90 -0.25
N ARG A 203 5.61 3.69 -1.34
CA ARG A 203 4.72 4.84 -1.56
C ARG A 203 3.32 4.43 -2.05
N LEU A 204 3.16 3.20 -2.54
CA LEU A 204 1.88 2.66 -2.99
C LEU A 204 1.09 2.06 -1.82
N LEU A 205 -0.23 2.23 -1.85
CA LEU A 205 -1.15 1.57 -0.90
C LEU A 205 -1.51 0.13 -1.33
N THR A 206 -0.68 -0.50 -2.14
CA THR A 206 -0.77 -1.95 -2.37
C THR A 206 -0.40 -2.68 -1.08
N LEU A 207 -0.98 -3.86 -0.84
CA LEU A 207 -0.62 -4.64 0.35
C LEU A 207 0.88 -5.02 0.34
N ALA A 208 1.45 -5.24 -0.85
CA ALA A 208 2.88 -5.48 -1.00
C ALA A 208 3.71 -4.24 -0.62
N GLY A 209 3.32 -3.05 -1.09
CA GLY A 209 3.97 -1.77 -0.77
C GLY A 209 3.89 -1.44 0.72
N LEU A 210 2.71 -1.57 1.32
CA LEU A 210 2.52 -1.37 2.76
C LEU A 210 3.36 -2.36 3.59
N ARG A 211 3.42 -3.63 3.19
CA ARG A 211 4.26 -4.62 3.87
C ARG A 211 5.74 -4.26 3.78
N ARG A 212 6.23 -3.87 2.60
CA ARG A 212 7.63 -3.43 2.39
C ARG A 212 7.95 -2.12 3.12
N ARG A 213 6.97 -1.22 3.23
CA ARG A 213 7.03 0.00 4.05
C ARG A 213 7.17 -0.31 5.55
N GLY A 214 6.83 -1.52 5.99
CA GLY A 214 6.91 -1.96 7.39
C GLY A 214 5.58 -1.94 8.14
N VAL A 215 4.48 -1.71 7.44
CA VAL A 215 3.13 -1.68 8.02
C VAL A 215 2.71 -3.09 8.44
N THR A 216 2.18 -3.22 9.65
CA THR A 216 1.76 -4.51 10.19
C THR A 216 0.35 -4.88 9.71
N PRO A 217 0.03 -6.18 9.57
CA PRO A 217 -1.33 -6.62 9.31
C PRO A 217 -2.32 -6.16 10.39
N LYS A 218 -1.85 -6.08 11.65
CA LYS A 218 -2.65 -5.64 12.79
C LYS A 218 -3.05 -4.17 12.67
N ALA A 219 -2.15 -3.29 12.25
CA ALA A 219 -2.45 -1.88 12.01
C ALA A 219 -3.51 -1.71 10.90
N ILE A 220 -3.38 -2.43 9.78
CA ILE A 220 -4.35 -2.40 8.67
C ILE A 220 -5.72 -2.89 9.15
N ASN A 221 -5.77 -4.03 9.85
CA ASN A 221 -7.03 -4.58 10.36
C ASN A 221 -7.70 -3.66 11.37
N ASN A 222 -6.94 -2.99 12.23
CA ASN A 222 -7.47 -2.02 13.18
C ASN A 222 -8.02 -0.78 12.46
N PHE A 223 -7.32 -0.29 11.43
CA PHE A 223 -7.81 0.80 10.58
C PHE A 223 -9.12 0.44 9.87
N CYS A 224 -9.20 -0.73 9.22
CA CYS A 224 -10.43 -1.19 8.58
C CYS A 224 -11.58 -1.36 9.59
N ARG A 225 -11.29 -1.83 10.81
CA ARG A 225 -12.30 -1.98 11.87
C ARG A 225 -12.83 -0.63 12.35
N GLU A 226 -11.97 0.38 12.50
CA GLU A 226 -12.39 1.72 12.90
C GLU A 226 -13.23 2.43 11.83
N MET A 227 -12.87 2.26 10.55
CA MET A 227 -13.64 2.86 9.45
C MET A 227 -15.04 2.29 9.32
N GLY A 228 -15.24 1.05 9.75
CA GLY A 228 -16.52 0.37 9.64
C GLY A 228 -16.93 0.15 8.19
N VAL A 229 -18.17 -0.30 8.00
CA VAL A 229 -18.75 -0.56 6.70
C VAL A 229 -20.03 0.25 6.58
N THR A 230 -20.06 1.18 5.63
CA THR A 230 -21.21 2.05 5.39
C THR A 230 -21.55 2.06 3.90
N ARG A 231 -22.69 2.68 3.57
CA ARG A 231 -23.09 2.96 2.18
C ARG A 231 -22.82 4.42 1.79
N THR A 232 -22.19 5.20 2.67
CA THR A 232 -21.88 6.60 2.41
C THR A 232 -20.50 6.66 1.78
N GLU A 233 -20.41 7.25 0.59
CA GLU A 233 -19.13 7.51 -0.06
C GLU A 233 -18.40 8.65 0.66
N GLY A 234 -17.08 8.52 0.74
CA GLY A 234 -16.23 9.53 1.36
C GLY A 234 -14.76 9.22 1.18
N GLU A 235 -13.94 10.21 1.52
CA GLU A 235 -12.49 10.08 1.55
C GLU A 235 -11.99 10.01 2.99
N VAL A 236 -11.03 9.13 3.22
CA VAL A 236 -10.37 8.95 4.50
C VAL A 236 -8.99 9.59 4.40
N TYR A 237 -8.69 10.51 5.32
CA TYR A 237 -7.37 11.11 5.36
C TYR A 237 -6.28 10.07 5.66
N LEU A 238 -5.17 10.13 4.91
CA LEU A 238 -4.03 9.22 5.06
C LEU A 238 -3.48 9.16 6.50
N HIS A 239 -3.49 10.29 7.23
CA HIS A 239 -3.00 10.33 8.61
C HIS A 239 -3.75 9.39 9.57
N LYS A 240 -5.01 9.01 9.25
CA LYS A 240 -5.74 8.00 10.04
C LYS A 240 -5.10 6.62 9.92
N LEU A 241 -4.62 6.24 8.74
CA LEU A 241 -3.85 5.02 8.56
C LEU A 241 -2.54 5.10 9.37
N ASP A 242 -1.80 6.21 9.25
CA ASP A 242 -0.57 6.44 10.01
C ASP A 242 -0.80 6.42 11.53
N HIS A 243 -1.97 6.88 12.01
CA HIS A 243 -2.35 6.79 13.42
C HIS A 243 -2.38 5.33 13.92
N HIS A 244 -3.05 4.43 13.21
CA HIS A 244 -3.08 3.01 13.59
C HIS A 244 -1.73 2.33 13.46
N ILE A 245 -0.93 2.71 12.46
CA ILE A 245 0.45 2.24 12.32
C ILE A 245 1.27 2.65 13.55
N ARG A 246 1.20 3.93 13.96
CA ARG A 246 1.92 4.43 15.15
C ARG A 246 1.49 3.71 16.42
N ILE A 247 0.20 3.49 16.64
CA ILE A 247 -0.28 2.77 17.85
C ILE A 247 0.33 1.37 17.92
N ASP A 248 0.31 0.62 16.82
CA ASP A 248 0.80 -0.75 16.83
C ASP A 248 2.32 -0.80 16.95
N LEU A 249 3.04 0.08 16.24
CA LEU A 249 4.50 0.11 16.28
C LEU A 249 5.04 0.68 17.60
N ASP A 250 4.35 1.62 18.25
CA ASP A 250 4.72 2.12 19.58
C ASP A 250 4.76 0.98 20.61
N ALA A 251 3.82 0.05 20.51
CA ALA A 251 3.70 -1.08 21.42
C ALA A 251 4.66 -2.24 21.11
N THR A 252 5.18 -2.34 19.89
CA THR A 252 5.89 -3.55 19.40
C THR A 252 7.32 -3.31 18.94
N SER A 253 7.71 -2.07 18.62
CA SER A 253 9.03 -1.75 18.10
C SER A 253 9.99 -1.31 19.22
N ALA A 254 11.12 -2.00 19.34
CA ALA A 254 12.17 -1.61 20.27
C ALA A 254 12.82 -0.28 19.84
N ARG A 255 13.25 0.52 20.81
CA ARG A 255 13.86 1.83 20.58
C ARG A 255 15.35 1.66 20.32
N ARG A 256 15.85 2.29 19.27
CA ARG A 256 17.28 2.31 18.93
C ARG A 256 17.73 3.74 18.71
N LEU A 257 18.96 4.04 19.12
CA LEU A 257 19.60 5.30 18.77
C LEU A 257 20.23 5.17 17.37
N ALA A 258 19.95 6.17 16.56
CA ALA A 258 20.50 6.38 15.23
C ALA A 258 20.54 7.88 14.93
N VAL A 259 21.30 8.26 13.92
CA VAL A 259 21.44 9.63 13.43
C VAL A 259 21.41 9.59 11.90
N LEU A 260 20.48 10.32 11.28
CA LEU A 260 20.32 10.37 9.83
C LEU A 260 21.34 11.28 9.16
N ARG A 261 21.59 12.45 9.75
CA ARG A 261 22.56 13.44 9.23
C ARG A 261 23.64 13.70 10.29
N PRO A 262 24.70 12.87 10.34
CA PRO A 262 25.65 12.91 11.43
C PRO A 262 26.47 14.20 11.45
N LEU A 263 26.49 14.87 12.60
CA LEU A 263 27.42 15.93 12.96
C LEU A 263 28.34 15.44 14.07
N ARG A 264 29.65 15.43 13.80
CA ARG A 264 30.67 14.92 14.70
C ARG A 264 30.89 15.84 15.89
N ILE A 265 31.04 15.26 17.08
CA ILE A 265 31.40 15.93 18.32
C ILE A 265 32.58 15.20 18.97
N THR A 266 33.63 15.96 19.29
CA THR A 266 34.76 15.49 20.09
C THR A 266 34.59 15.95 21.55
N ILE A 267 34.47 14.99 22.47
CA ILE A 267 34.37 15.28 23.91
C ILE A 267 35.78 15.48 24.48
N THR A 268 36.17 16.73 24.71
CA THR A 268 37.57 17.14 24.93
C THR A 268 38.13 16.66 26.27
N ASN A 269 37.29 16.51 27.30
CA ASN A 269 37.66 16.06 28.64
C ASN A 269 37.52 14.54 28.87
N LEU A 270 37.37 13.74 27.81
CA LEU A 270 37.49 12.27 27.86
C LEU A 270 38.86 11.81 27.33
N ALA A 271 39.49 10.84 27.98
CA ALA A 271 40.73 10.24 27.44
C ALA A 271 40.47 9.60 26.06
N GLU A 272 41.46 9.62 25.17
CA GLU A 272 41.33 9.10 23.80
C GLU A 272 40.94 7.61 23.75
N GLY A 273 41.48 6.81 24.67
CA GLY A 273 41.14 5.39 24.82
C GLY A 273 39.87 5.10 25.64
N HIS A 274 39.11 6.12 26.06
CA HIS A 274 37.94 5.90 26.91
C HIS A 274 36.83 5.15 26.16
N ARG A 275 36.30 4.12 26.81
CA ARG A 275 35.15 3.34 26.36
C ARG A 275 34.33 2.91 27.57
N GLU A 276 33.06 3.30 27.57
CA GLU A 276 32.06 2.87 28.53
C GLU A 276 30.84 2.31 27.78
N GLU A 277 30.04 1.49 28.43
CA GLU A 277 28.76 1.01 27.90
C GLU A 277 27.65 1.58 28.79
N VAL A 278 26.75 2.35 28.20
CA VAL A 278 25.58 2.89 28.89
C VAL A 278 24.36 2.04 28.57
N GLU A 279 23.49 1.87 29.56
CA GLU A 279 22.27 1.08 29.41
C GLU A 279 21.13 1.94 28.83
N ALA A 280 20.56 1.49 27.71
CA ALA A 280 19.39 2.09 27.07
C ALA A 280 18.20 1.12 27.12
N GLN A 281 17.00 1.66 27.17
CA GLN A 281 15.77 0.87 27.30
C GLN A 281 15.16 0.55 25.94
N ASP A 282 14.74 -0.70 25.73
CA ASP A 282 14.01 -1.10 24.51
C ASP A 282 12.63 -0.44 24.43
N PHE A 283 11.93 -0.33 25.58
CA PHE A 283 10.59 0.23 25.67
C PHE A 283 10.47 1.20 26.86
N PRO A 284 10.87 2.48 26.67
CA PRO A 284 10.88 3.47 27.74
C PRO A 284 9.50 3.65 28.38
N GLY A 285 9.44 3.60 29.71
CA GLY A 285 8.20 3.78 30.48
C GLY A 285 7.26 2.58 30.53
N ARG A 286 7.55 1.48 29.81
CA ARG A 286 6.77 0.23 29.84
C ARG A 286 7.54 -0.96 30.42
N GLY A 287 8.86 -0.83 30.58
CA GLY A 287 9.75 -1.95 30.89
C GLY A 287 9.92 -2.88 29.69
N GLY A 288 10.71 -3.96 29.81
CA GLY A 288 10.76 -4.99 28.76
C GLY A 288 12.01 -4.99 27.87
N GLY A 289 13.19 -4.93 28.50
CA GLY A 289 14.46 -5.14 27.81
C GLY A 289 15.35 -3.90 27.83
N VAL A 290 16.66 -4.16 27.84
CA VAL A 290 17.70 -3.15 27.78
C VAL A 290 18.72 -3.57 26.73
N TYR A 291 19.38 -2.57 26.14
CA TYR A 291 20.50 -2.76 25.23
C TYR A 291 21.64 -1.82 25.60
N THR A 292 22.86 -2.25 25.34
CA THR A 292 24.06 -1.48 25.64
C THR A 292 24.40 -0.55 24.48
N VAL A 293 24.71 0.71 24.81
CA VAL A 293 25.16 1.72 23.86
C VAL A 293 26.61 2.08 24.21
N PRO A 294 27.56 2.02 23.26
CA PRO A 294 28.93 2.45 23.52
C PRO A 294 28.98 3.97 23.71
N PHE A 295 29.73 4.42 24.70
CA PHE A 295 30.07 5.81 24.94
C PHE A 295 31.58 5.97 24.86
N THR A 296 32.04 6.80 23.92
CA THR A 296 33.46 7.05 23.64
C THR A 296 33.68 8.55 23.42
N ARG A 297 34.94 8.95 23.22
CA ARG A 297 35.32 10.35 23.02
C ARG A 297 34.64 11.01 21.80
N VAL A 298 34.34 10.26 20.76
CA VAL A 298 33.73 10.77 19.52
C VAL A 298 32.30 10.30 19.43
N VAL A 299 31.38 11.27 19.43
CA VAL A 299 29.94 11.04 19.28
C VAL A 299 29.41 11.81 18.09
N TYR A 300 28.23 11.42 17.60
CA TYR A 300 27.52 12.04 16.50
C TYR A 300 26.11 12.36 16.93
N ILE A 301 25.62 13.54 16.58
CA ILE A 301 24.23 13.98 16.75
C ILE A 301 23.63 14.34 15.39
N GLU A 302 22.32 14.58 15.31
CA GLU A 302 21.74 15.16 14.10
C GLU A 302 22.32 16.55 13.84
N ALA A 303 22.74 16.84 12.61
CA ALA A 303 23.18 18.17 12.20
C ALA A 303 22.10 19.23 12.46
N THR A 304 20.81 18.86 12.34
CA THR A 304 19.68 19.76 12.64
C THR A 304 19.51 20.08 14.12
N ASP A 305 20.18 19.33 15.01
CA ASP A 305 20.18 19.58 16.45
C ASP A 305 21.28 20.58 16.87
N PHE A 306 22.07 21.12 15.95
CA PHE A 306 23.04 22.19 16.23
C PHE A 306 22.68 23.50 15.53
N ARG A 307 22.90 24.63 16.20
CA ARG A 307 22.85 25.99 15.63
C ARG A 307 23.94 26.86 16.25
N GLU A 308 24.50 27.77 15.45
CA GLU A 308 25.51 28.73 15.94
C GLU A 308 24.90 29.80 16.86
N GLN A 309 23.63 30.15 16.65
CA GLN A 309 22.90 31.10 17.48
C GLN A 309 21.77 30.38 18.21
N ASP A 310 21.78 30.50 19.54
CA ASP A 310 20.73 29.95 20.40
C ASP A 310 19.44 30.79 20.34
N SER A 311 18.30 30.14 20.58
CA SER A 311 17.02 30.81 20.80
C SER A 311 16.29 30.15 21.96
N LYS A 312 15.36 30.88 22.61
CA LYS A 312 14.63 30.38 23.80
C LYS A 312 13.83 29.09 23.54
N ASP A 313 13.47 28.87 22.29
CA ASP A 313 12.61 27.82 21.76
C ASP A 313 13.41 26.73 21.02
N PHE A 314 14.73 26.88 20.95
CA PHE A 314 15.63 25.83 20.47
C PHE A 314 16.04 24.92 21.62
N TYR A 315 15.84 23.61 21.48
CA TYR A 315 16.23 22.60 22.47
C TYR A 315 17.48 21.81 22.05
N GLY A 316 18.10 22.16 20.94
CA GLY A 316 19.36 21.59 20.47
C GLY A 316 20.60 22.26 21.09
N LEU A 317 21.77 21.86 20.60
CA LEU A 317 23.08 22.30 21.02
C LEU A 317 23.48 23.61 20.32
N ALA A 318 24.09 24.51 21.06
CA ALA A 318 24.66 25.77 20.58
C ALA A 318 25.92 26.09 21.39
N PRO A 319 26.82 26.97 20.92
CA PRO A 319 28.01 27.35 21.68
C PRO A 319 27.67 27.80 23.11
N GLY A 320 28.34 27.22 24.11
CA GLY A 320 28.11 27.48 25.53
C GLY A 320 26.86 26.83 26.15
N LYS A 321 26.04 26.14 25.35
CA LYS A 321 24.80 25.51 25.81
C LYS A 321 25.01 24.05 26.19
N THR A 322 24.31 23.61 27.24
CA THR A 322 24.29 22.23 27.71
C THR A 322 23.04 21.49 27.24
N ILE A 323 23.20 20.27 26.75
CA ILE A 323 22.12 19.33 26.43
C ILE A 323 22.37 17.98 27.08
N MET A 324 21.36 17.13 27.18
CA MET A 324 21.47 15.75 27.64
C MET A 324 21.61 14.79 26.45
N LEU A 325 22.68 13.98 26.42
CA LEU A 325 22.73 12.82 25.54
C LEU A 325 21.82 11.73 26.12
N ARG A 326 20.85 11.26 25.33
CA ARG A 326 19.85 10.31 25.81
C ARG A 326 20.51 9.04 26.36
N TYR A 327 20.12 8.62 27.57
CA TYR A 327 20.69 7.50 28.34
C TYR A 327 22.14 7.69 28.87
N ALA A 328 22.81 8.79 28.55
CA ALA A 328 24.19 9.02 28.96
C ALA A 328 24.32 10.29 29.81
N TYR A 329 25.18 11.22 29.38
CA TYR A 329 25.62 12.39 30.15
C TYR A 329 25.20 13.69 29.49
N PRO A 330 25.08 14.79 30.25
CA PRO A 330 25.02 16.11 29.66
C PRO A 330 26.36 16.48 29.02
N ILE A 331 26.29 17.21 27.91
CA ILE A 331 27.44 17.79 27.22
C ILE A 331 27.23 19.29 27.00
N THR A 332 28.31 20.06 27.08
CA THR A 332 28.34 21.50 26.84
C THR A 332 29.23 21.81 25.65
N CYS A 333 28.71 22.50 24.64
CA CYS A 333 29.48 22.86 23.45
C CYS A 333 30.51 23.94 23.79
N THR A 334 31.80 23.62 23.65
CA THR A 334 32.91 24.54 23.92
C THR A 334 33.52 25.15 22.67
N GLY A 335 33.36 24.50 21.51
CA GLY A 335 33.98 24.97 20.27
C GLY A 335 33.25 24.47 19.02
N VAL A 336 33.47 25.18 17.92
CA VAL A 336 32.92 24.87 16.60
C VAL A 336 34.07 24.94 15.60
N LYS A 337 34.36 23.83 14.93
CA LYS A 337 35.32 23.77 13.83
C LYS A 337 34.57 23.90 12.52
N LYS A 338 34.99 24.87 11.71
CA LYS A 338 34.43 25.13 10.40
C LYS A 338 35.38 24.65 9.31
N GLY A 339 34.80 24.10 8.25
CA GLY A 339 35.51 23.77 7.04
C GLY A 339 35.87 25.01 6.22
N PRO A 340 36.60 24.85 5.11
CA PRO A 340 37.01 25.95 4.24
C PRO A 340 35.84 26.78 3.68
N GLY A 341 34.64 26.19 3.54
CA GLY A 341 33.45 26.89 3.03
C GLY A 341 32.60 27.56 4.11
N GLY A 342 33.00 27.45 5.39
CA GLY A 342 32.26 28.01 6.52
C GLY A 342 31.17 27.10 7.09
N GLU A 343 30.94 25.93 6.49
CA GLU A 343 30.13 24.86 7.06
C GLU A 343 30.71 24.32 8.37
N VAL A 344 29.84 23.85 9.26
CA VAL A 344 30.24 23.24 10.53
C VAL A 344 30.59 21.78 10.28
N GLU A 345 31.85 21.42 10.48
CA GLU A 345 32.35 20.06 10.26
C GLU A 345 32.42 19.25 11.56
N GLU A 346 32.82 19.88 12.66
CA GLU A 346 33.01 19.22 13.95
C GLU A 346 32.71 20.19 15.10
N LEU A 347 32.09 19.66 16.15
CA LEU A 347 31.92 20.38 17.41
C LEU A 347 32.90 19.85 18.46
N GLU A 348 33.27 20.72 19.38
CA GLU A 348 33.97 20.34 20.60
C GLU A 348 33.04 20.53 21.78
N ALA A 349 33.02 19.56 22.68
CA ALA A 349 32.20 19.63 23.88
C ALA A 349 32.94 19.08 25.10
N THR A 350 32.51 19.46 26.29
CA THR A 350 32.86 18.79 27.55
C THR A 350 31.64 18.02 28.06
N TYR A 351 31.87 16.88 28.73
CA TYR A 351 30.79 16.14 29.40
C TYR A 351 30.90 16.27 30.92
N GLU A 352 29.77 16.10 31.63
CA GLU A 352 29.72 16.08 33.09
C GLU A 352 29.19 14.72 33.59
N ARG A 353 30.01 13.98 34.35
CA ARG A 353 29.62 12.68 34.91
C ARG A 353 28.64 12.81 36.08
N ASP A 354 28.96 13.69 37.03
CA ASP A 354 28.24 13.85 38.30
C ASP A 354 27.10 14.87 38.20
N PHE A 355 26.24 14.71 37.19
CA PHE A 355 25.13 15.63 36.97
C PHE A 355 23.87 15.28 37.82
N ARG A 356 23.81 14.07 38.38
CA ARG A 356 22.62 13.56 39.12
C ARG A 356 22.60 13.90 40.62
N GLY A 357 23.43 14.83 41.09
CA GLY A 357 23.44 15.31 42.48
C GLY A 357 23.30 16.84 42.58
N GLU A 358 22.77 17.33 43.71
CA GLU A 358 22.72 18.76 44.09
C GLU A 358 21.73 19.67 43.35
N GLY A 359 20.42 19.38 43.35
CA GLY A 359 19.38 20.38 43.02
C GLY A 359 19.45 21.03 41.63
N ARG A 360 20.35 20.57 40.76
CA ARG A 360 20.56 21.07 39.41
C ARG A 360 19.39 20.63 38.53
N LYS A 361 18.79 21.60 37.84
CA LYS A 361 17.74 21.31 36.87
C LYS A 361 18.35 20.60 35.66
N PRO A 362 17.77 19.48 35.19
CA PRO A 362 18.25 18.81 34.00
C PRO A 362 18.22 19.74 32.77
N PRO A 363 19.13 19.55 31.80
CA PRO A 363 19.12 20.32 30.57
C PRO A 363 17.77 20.16 29.89
N LYS A 364 17.25 21.24 29.31
CA LYS A 364 15.94 21.22 28.65
C LYS A 364 15.94 20.33 27.39
N GLY A 365 17.08 20.23 26.71
CA GLY A 365 17.25 19.45 25.49
C GLY A 365 17.73 18.04 25.78
N VAL A 366 17.10 17.04 25.14
CA VAL A 366 17.57 15.64 25.15
C VAL A 366 17.71 15.16 23.70
N LEU A 367 18.92 14.82 23.30
CA LEU A 367 19.25 14.46 21.92
C LEU A 367 19.56 12.97 21.78
N ASN A 368 19.11 12.37 20.67
CA ASN A 368 19.62 11.08 20.21
C ASN A 368 21.04 11.29 19.67
N TRP A 369 21.86 10.26 19.81
CA TRP A 369 23.26 10.29 19.45
C TRP A 369 23.74 8.87 19.17
N VAL A 370 24.86 8.75 18.48
CA VAL A 370 25.60 7.51 18.32
C VAL A 370 27.08 7.79 18.58
N ALA A 371 27.86 6.78 18.92
CA ALA A 371 29.30 6.96 19.12
C ALA A 371 30.07 5.85 18.45
N GLN A 372 31.37 6.10 18.28
CA GLN A 372 32.30 5.08 17.84
C GLN A 372 32.20 3.87 18.79
N PRO A 373 31.95 2.64 18.31
CA PRO A 373 31.85 1.45 19.16
C PRO A 373 33.13 1.15 19.94
N LYS A 374 34.27 1.52 19.35
CA LYS A 374 35.61 1.53 19.93
C LYS A 374 36.34 2.77 19.40
N PRO A 375 37.28 3.37 20.15
CA PRO A 375 38.06 4.51 19.66
C PRO A 375 38.64 4.25 18.26
N GLY A 376 38.37 5.16 17.31
CA GLY A 376 38.87 5.08 15.94
C GLY A 376 38.09 4.15 15.00
N VAL A 377 37.01 3.50 15.47
CA VAL A 377 36.14 2.67 14.63
C VAL A 377 34.83 3.40 14.38
N GLU A 378 34.44 3.57 13.12
CA GLU A 378 33.18 4.26 12.79
C GLU A 378 31.94 3.43 13.18
N PRO A 379 30.82 4.08 13.57
CA PRO A 379 29.57 3.37 13.82
C PRO A 379 29.04 2.68 12.56
N PRO A 380 28.22 1.63 12.68
CA PRO A 380 27.53 1.04 11.54
C PRO A 380 26.73 2.08 10.75
N SER A 381 26.96 2.11 9.44
CA SER A 381 26.25 3.00 8.52
C SER A 381 25.08 2.30 7.83
N PHE A 382 24.04 3.06 7.47
CA PHE A 382 22.90 2.56 6.71
C PHE A 382 22.34 3.63 5.76
N GLU A 383 21.56 3.17 4.77
CA GLU A 383 20.73 4.03 3.93
C GLU A 383 19.35 4.17 4.57
N ALA A 384 18.89 5.41 4.79
CA ALA A 384 17.53 5.69 5.24
C ALA A 384 16.66 6.18 4.07
N ARG A 385 15.57 5.48 3.81
CA ARG A 385 14.55 5.87 2.84
C ARG A 385 13.37 6.51 3.55
N LEU A 386 13.24 7.82 3.41
CA LEU A 386 12.22 8.63 4.06
C LEU A 386 11.08 8.88 3.09
N TYR A 387 9.98 8.15 3.27
CA TYR A 387 8.78 8.31 2.45
C TYR A 387 7.88 9.44 2.95
N ASP A 388 7.19 10.08 2.01
CA ASP A 388 6.13 11.06 2.21
C ASP A 388 4.91 10.70 1.32
N THR A 389 3.90 11.54 1.27
CA THR A 389 2.74 11.38 0.38
C THR A 389 3.18 11.26 -1.08
N LEU A 390 2.52 10.38 -1.84
CA LEU A 390 2.82 10.20 -3.26
C LEU A 390 2.32 11.38 -4.11
N PHE A 391 1.20 11.99 -3.71
CA PHE A 391 0.63 13.18 -4.35
C PHE A 391 0.55 14.35 -3.37
N THR A 392 0.77 15.56 -3.90
CA THR A 392 0.63 16.80 -3.13
C THR A 392 -0.83 17.18 -2.91
N THR A 393 -1.73 16.78 -3.82
CA THR A 393 -3.16 17.04 -3.76
C THR A 393 -3.90 15.99 -2.91
N GLN A 394 -4.97 16.41 -2.24
CA GLN A 394 -5.77 15.52 -1.39
C GLN A 394 -6.53 14.46 -2.20
N SER A 395 -7.10 14.83 -3.34
CA SER A 395 -7.94 13.95 -4.17
C SER A 395 -7.37 13.86 -5.59
N PRO A 396 -6.23 13.19 -5.79
CA PRO A 396 -5.53 13.19 -7.08
C PRO A 396 -6.28 12.40 -8.15
N GLY A 397 -6.11 12.83 -9.41
CA GLY A 397 -6.57 12.05 -10.55
C GLY A 397 -7.95 12.38 -11.10
N GLY A 398 -8.54 13.52 -10.73
CA GLY A 398 -9.72 14.08 -11.40
C GLY A 398 -9.40 14.69 -12.78
N SER A 399 -8.15 15.12 -12.99
CA SER A 399 -7.65 15.75 -14.22
C SER A 399 -6.97 14.74 -15.16
N GLU A 400 -6.79 15.12 -16.44
CA GLU A 400 -5.97 14.34 -17.37
C GLU A 400 -4.46 14.47 -17.08
N THR A 401 -4.04 15.56 -16.43
CA THR A 401 -2.65 15.90 -16.08
C THR A 401 -2.26 15.49 -14.65
N TRP A 402 -3.02 14.61 -14.01
CA TRP A 402 -2.82 14.22 -12.60
C TRP A 402 -1.42 13.70 -12.20
N LEU A 403 -0.58 13.34 -13.17
CA LEU A 403 0.83 13.00 -12.91
C LEU A 403 1.67 14.23 -12.49
N GLU A 404 1.25 15.43 -12.86
CA GLU A 404 1.88 16.70 -12.43
C GLU A 404 1.65 16.96 -10.92
N GLU A 405 0.67 16.29 -10.31
CA GLU A 405 0.36 16.38 -8.88
C GLU A 405 1.25 15.46 -8.03
N LEU A 406 2.15 14.69 -8.63
CA LEU A 406 3.11 13.85 -7.92
C LEU A 406 4.01 14.70 -7.02
N ASN A 407 4.24 14.21 -5.80
CA ASN A 407 5.13 14.85 -4.86
C ASN A 407 6.60 14.51 -5.23
N PRO A 408 7.41 15.50 -5.67
CA PRO A 408 8.82 15.26 -5.97
C PRO A 408 9.62 14.86 -4.74
N ASN A 409 9.12 15.17 -3.54
CA ASN A 409 9.71 14.82 -2.26
C ASN A 409 9.06 13.56 -1.62
N SER A 410 8.31 12.77 -2.40
CA SER A 410 7.66 11.52 -1.91
C SER A 410 8.66 10.48 -1.39
N LEU A 411 9.93 10.60 -1.77
CA LEU A 411 11.04 9.79 -1.26
C LEU A 411 12.29 10.66 -1.15
N ALA A 412 12.84 10.76 0.05
CA ALA A 412 14.19 11.26 0.28
C ALA A 412 15.10 10.11 0.74
N VAL A 413 16.18 9.88 0.01
CA VAL A 413 17.20 8.88 0.35
C VAL A 413 18.35 9.58 1.07
N VAL A 414 18.68 9.10 2.27
CA VAL A 414 19.77 9.61 3.10
C VAL A 414 20.83 8.53 3.20
N HIS A 415 22.00 8.80 2.63
CA HIS A 415 23.17 7.93 2.74
C HIS A 415 24.03 8.32 3.94
N GLY A 416 24.78 7.36 4.49
CA GLY A 416 25.71 7.61 5.59
C GLY A 416 25.03 7.90 6.93
N ALA A 417 23.77 7.51 7.10
CA ALA A 417 23.13 7.52 8.41
C ALA A 417 23.86 6.53 9.34
N LEU A 418 23.98 6.84 10.62
CA LEU A 418 24.75 6.07 11.60
C LEU A 418 23.82 5.48 12.66
N ALA A 419 24.06 4.24 13.08
CA ALA A 419 23.27 3.56 14.10
C ALA A 419 24.13 3.02 15.24
N THR A 420 23.48 2.70 16.35
CA THR A 420 24.11 1.89 17.41
C THR A 420 24.41 0.47 16.93
N PRO A 421 25.47 -0.18 17.46
CA PRO A 421 25.84 -1.56 17.06
C PRO A 421 24.72 -2.59 17.23
N ALA A 422 23.78 -2.36 18.14
CA ALA A 422 22.63 -3.23 18.36
C ALA A 422 21.75 -3.40 17.10
N LEU A 423 21.86 -2.49 16.12
CA LEU A 423 21.12 -2.56 14.86
C LEU A 423 21.82 -3.47 13.82
N ALA A 424 23.11 -3.78 13.98
CA ALA A 424 23.86 -4.59 13.01
C ALA A 424 23.37 -6.04 12.91
N ALA A 425 22.67 -6.55 13.93
CA ALA A 425 22.09 -7.89 13.94
C ALA A 425 20.65 -7.93 13.39
N ALA A 426 20.11 -6.79 12.93
CA ALA A 426 18.74 -6.70 12.43
C ALA A 426 18.57 -7.48 11.12
N ARG A 427 17.43 -8.13 10.97
CA ARG A 427 17.06 -8.93 9.79
C ARG A 427 16.01 -8.19 8.97
N VAL A 428 15.90 -8.55 7.69
CA VAL A 428 14.85 -8.03 6.80
C VAL A 428 13.48 -8.19 7.45
N GLY A 429 12.72 -7.10 7.51
CA GLY A 429 11.40 -7.04 8.15
C GLY A 429 11.41 -6.76 9.66
N ASP A 430 12.57 -6.72 10.32
CA ASP A 430 12.68 -6.23 11.69
C ASP A 430 12.31 -4.74 11.75
N ARG A 431 11.66 -4.35 12.86
CA ARG A 431 11.07 -3.02 13.04
C ARG A 431 11.59 -2.37 14.30
N PHE A 432 11.91 -1.08 14.18
CA PHE A 432 12.48 -0.28 15.27
C PHE A 432 11.82 1.08 15.33
N GLN A 433 11.74 1.65 16.52
CA GLN A 433 11.59 3.09 16.65
C GLN A 433 12.99 3.70 16.73
N LEU A 434 13.40 4.43 15.70
CA LEU A 434 14.58 5.27 15.80
C LEU A 434 14.19 6.52 16.59
N GLU A 435 14.78 6.67 17.76
CA GLU A 435 14.44 7.70 18.75
C GLU A 435 14.43 9.10 18.13
N ARG A 436 13.35 9.86 18.34
CA ARG A 436 13.06 11.18 17.74
C ARG A 436 12.86 11.21 16.21
N LEU A 437 13.13 10.13 15.48
CA LEU A 437 13.13 10.11 14.02
C LEU A 437 11.87 9.48 13.41
N GLY A 438 11.39 8.37 13.98
CA GLY A 438 10.23 7.65 13.43
C GLY A 438 10.31 6.15 13.66
N TYR A 439 9.39 5.44 13.03
CA TYR A 439 9.41 3.98 12.96
C TYR A 439 10.01 3.55 11.63
N PHE A 440 10.87 2.53 11.68
CA PHE A 440 11.64 2.04 10.55
C PHE A 440 11.55 0.52 10.45
N THR A 441 11.70 0.00 9.24
CA THR A 441 11.83 -1.43 8.96
C THR A 441 13.06 -1.70 8.11
N VAL A 442 13.70 -2.85 8.30
CA VAL A 442 14.79 -3.30 7.41
C VAL A 442 14.19 -3.71 6.06
N ASP A 443 14.62 -3.06 4.98
CA ASP A 443 14.14 -3.30 3.62
C ASP A 443 14.80 -4.56 3.01
N PRO A 444 14.11 -5.30 2.13
CA PRO A 444 14.71 -6.44 1.41
C PRO A 444 15.92 -6.11 0.53
N ASP A 445 16.14 -4.85 0.15
CA ASP A 445 17.35 -4.42 -0.55
C ASP A 445 18.61 -4.41 0.34
N SER A 446 18.46 -4.65 1.65
CA SER A 446 19.58 -4.71 2.59
C SER A 446 20.52 -5.88 2.27
N ARG A 447 21.81 -5.64 2.42
CA ARG A 447 22.89 -6.63 2.34
C ARG A 447 23.71 -6.63 3.63
N ASP A 448 24.52 -7.66 3.83
CA ASP A 448 25.39 -7.78 5.02
C ASP A 448 26.32 -6.56 5.20
N ASP A 449 26.71 -5.91 4.11
CA ASP A 449 27.60 -4.75 4.08
C ASP A 449 26.88 -3.40 3.87
N ALA A 450 25.57 -3.43 3.61
CA ALA A 450 24.79 -2.27 3.23
C ALA A 450 23.34 -2.41 3.71
N MET A 451 23.09 -2.00 4.96
CA MET A 451 21.75 -2.00 5.53
C MET A 451 20.90 -0.86 4.95
N VAL A 452 19.64 -1.17 4.62
CA VAL A 452 18.66 -0.21 4.11
C VAL A 452 17.45 -0.20 5.03
N LEU A 453 17.09 0.98 5.55
CA LEU A 453 15.93 1.15 6.41
C LEU A 453 14.87 2.03 5.75
N ASN A 454 13.66 1.52 5.64
CA ASN A 454 12.49 2.28 5.23
C ASN A 454 11.85 2.94 6.44
N ARG A 455 11.54 4.24 6.37
CA ARG A 455 10.68 4.90 7.37
C ARG A 455 9.22 4.47 7.16
N THR A 456 8.68 3.67 8.07
CA THR A 456 7.28 3.27 8.07
C THR A 456 6.36 4.46 8.30
N CYS A 457 6.61 5.25 9.35
CA CYS A 457 5.89 6.50 9.62
C CYS A 457 6.69 7.41 10.57
N ALA A 458 6.41 8.71 10.55
CA ALA A 458 6.96 9.67 11.52
C ALA A 458 6.32 9.49 12.91
N LEU A 459 6.96 10.01 13.97
CA LEU A 459 6.47 9.89 15.35
C LEU A 459 5.19 10.71 15.62
N LYS A 460 5.05 11.84 14.91
CA LYS A 460 3.88 12.72 14.97
C LYS A 460 3.48 13.08 13.55
N ASP A 461 2.23 13.47 13.37
CA ASP A 461 1.80 14.04 12.10
C ASP A 461 2.56 15.35 11.85
N SER A 462 3.20 15.43 10.69
CA SER A 462 3.83 16.65 10.18
C SER A 462 2.83 17.59 9.49
N PHE A 463 1.56 17.19 9.39
CA PHE A 463 0.52 17.99 8.78
C PHE A 463 0.25 19.22 9.65
N ALA A 464 0.55 20.40 9.09
CA ALA A 464 -0.10 21.62 9.52
C ALA A 464 -1.62 21.39 9.43
N LYS A 465 -2.33 21.73 10.51
CA LYS A 465 -3.80 21.68 10.55
C LYS A 465 -4.43 22.45 9.39
#